data_AF-A0A3M2S5G9-F1
#
_entry.id   AF-A0A3M2S5G9-F1
#
_cell.length_a   1.000
_cell.length_b   1.000
_cell.length_c   1.000
_cell.angle_alpha   90.00
_cell.angle_beta   90.00
_cell.angle_gamma   90.00
#
_symmetry.space_group_name_H-M   'P 1'
#
loop_
_entity.id
_entity.type
_entity.pdbx_description
1 polymer ?
#
loop_
_entity_poly.entity_id
_entity_poly.type
_entity_poly.pdbx_seq_one_letter_code
_entity_poly.pdbx_strand_id
1 'polypeptide(L)'
;MKSSFFAKMGAVLLGCPLLVSTQQFDFRKFPFDTLDLSDACFKMLDTTVPGCSYVLLDRLPGPEEGFDTLDDEHLDHICVPACRDALANFRTKAEAACNTTKDAVAFKYNNVIFPPTYQVDLLLLSYDVYCYKDRDTGKSCDLELTKWRRRRDTDVPMECEDCSLGRWRKQLEAPIRYSDEEASRFSKSTSVCAATGHENLVEKPDHDWTYA
;
A
#
# COMPACT_ATOMS: atom_id res chain seq x y z
N MET A 1 19.55 69.75 23.45
CA MET A 1 20.35 68.59 22.98
C MET A 1 19.80 67.33 23.62
N LYS A 2 19.64 66.26 22.81
CA LYS A 2 19.16 64.88 23.12
C LYS A 2 17.63 64.79 23.31
N SER A 3 16.81 64.51 22.29
CA SER A 3 16.63 63.29 21.46
C SER A 3 16.22 62.05 22.25
N SER A 4 14.97 61.60 22.07
CA SER A 4 14.65 60.19 21.79
C SER A 4 13.18 60.06 21.34
N PHE A 5 12.96 59.82 20.04
CA PHE A 5 11.69 59.40 19.45
C PHE A 5 11.70 57.86 19.41
N PHE A 6 10.87 57.20 20.21
CA PHE A 6 10.62 55.76 20.06
C PHE A 6 9.48 55.56 19.06
N ALA A 7 9.84 55.23 17.81
CA ALA A 7 8.92 54.72 16.81
C ALA A 7 8.64 53.24 17.10
N LYS A 8 7.39 52.89 17.40
CA LYS A 8 6.91 51.51 17.44
C LYS A 8 6.66 51.05 16.00
N MET A 9 7.54 50.23 15.45
CA MET A 9 7.25 49.46 14.23
C MET A 9 6.28 48.33 14.59
N GLY A 10 5.05 48.43 14.10
CA GLY A 10 4.10 47.32 14.09
C GLY A 10 4.55 46.30 13.04
N ALA A 11 4.87 45.08 13.49
CA ALA A 11 5.13 43.96 12.60
C ALA A 11 3.79 43.46 12.02
N VAL A 12 3.58 43.68 10.73
CA VAL A 12 2.52 43.01 9.97
C VAL A 12 3.01 41.60 9.68
N LEU A 13 2.44 40.61 10.37
CA LEU A 13 2.58 39.20 10.03
C LEU A 13 1.89 38.99 8.67
N LEU A 14 2.67 39.03 7.59
CA LEU A 14 2.27 38.43 6.32
C LEU A 14 2.08 36.93 6.58
N GLY A 15 0.82 36.52 6.70
CA GLY A 15 0.44 35.12 6.63
C GLY A 15 0.94 34.56 5.30
N CYS A 16 2.00 33.76 5.36
CA CYS A 16 2.43 32.95 4.24
C CYS A 16 1.25 31.99 3.97
N PRO A 17 0.56 32.07 2.82
CA PRO A 17 -0.38 31.02 2.47
C PRO A 17 0.44 29.74 2.46
N LEU A 18 0.11 28.82 3.35
CA LEU A 18 0.64 27.47 3.30
C LEU A 18 0.40 26.99 1.88
N LEU A 19 1.49 26.88 1.12
CA LEU A 19 1.48 26.24 -0.18
C LEU A 19 0.92 24.85 0.13
N VAL A 20 -0.33 24.61 -0.24
CA VAL A 20 -0.85 23.26 -0.36
C VAL A 20 0.06 22.65 -1.40
N SER A 21 1.02 21.85 -0.95
CA SER A 21 1.83 21.02 -1.81
C SER A 21 0.86 20.07 -2.48
N THR A 22 0.31 20.47 -3.63
CA THR A 22 -0.44 19.54 -4.46
C THR A 22 0.59 18.65 -5.10
N GLN A 23 0.48 17.37 -4.73
CA GLN A 23 0.70 16.19 -5.56
C GLN A 23 1.05 15.01 -4.66
N GLN A 24 0.24 13.96 -4.70
CA GLN A 24 0.68 12.58 -4.43
C GLN A 24 1.22 12.34 -3.01
N PHE A 25 1.85 11.18 -2.73
CA PHE A 25 2.66 11.02 -1.51
C PHE A 25 3.55 12.25 -1.38
N ASP A 26 3.71 12.82 -0.18
CA ASP A 26 4.41 14.10 0.08
C ASP A 26 5.77 14.24 -0.66
N PHE A 27 6.32 13.13 -1.16
CA PHE A 27 7.62 12.95 -1.77
C PHE A 27 7.61 12.46 -3.25
N ARG A 28 6.48 12.13 -3.91
CA ARG A 28 6.51 11.62 -5.31
C ARG A 28 5.41 12.07 -6.28
N LYS A 29 5.93 12.79 -7.27
CA LYS A 29 5.58 13.17 -8.67
C LYS A 29 4.62 12.40 -9.67
N PHE A 30 3.66 11.51 -9.36
CA PHE A 30 2.49 11.12 -10.24
C PHE A 30 2.11 11.97 -11.49
N PRO A 31 2.63 11.81 -12.74
CA PRO A 31 2.29 12.72 -13.86
C PRO A 31 0.93 12.39 -14.50
N PHE A 32 -0.15 12.43 -13.72
CA PHE A 32 -1.52 12.16 -14.17
C PHE A 32 -2.03 13.18 -15.19
N ASP A 33 -1.41 14.36 -15.28
CA ASP A 33 -1.69 15.41 -16.27
C ASP A 33 -1.36 14.97 -17.70
N THR A 34 -0.50 13.97 -17.84
CA THR A 34 -0.16 13.35 -19.13
C THR A 34 -1.17 12.31 -19.58
N LEU A 35 -2.11 11.93 -18.71
CA LEU A 35 -3.14 10.93 -18.97
C LEU A 35 -4.43 11.60 -19.42
N ASP A 36 -5.12 10.96 -20.36
CA ASP A 36 -6.44 11.43 -20.80
C ASP A 36 -7.51 11.01 -19.79
N LEU A 37 -7.58 11.72 -18.66
CA LEU A 37 -8.54 11.49 -17.57
C LEU A 37 -9.74 12.46 -17.65
N SER A 38 -10.84 12.11 -17.00
CA SER A 38 -11.90 13.06 -16.68
C SER A 38 -11.41 14.07 -15.64
N ASP A 39 -11.97 15.29 -15.65
CA ASP A 39 -11.60 16.34 -14.68
C ASP A 39 -11.81 15.88 -13.23
N ALA A 40 -12.88 15.11 -12.99
CA ALA A 40 -13.21 14.57 -11.68
C ALA A 40 -12.14 13.56 -11.21
N CYS A 41 -11.75 12.63 -12.08
CA CYS A 41 -10.72 11.64 -11.78
C CYS A 41 -9.35 12.28 -11.58
N PHE A 42 -8.93 13.15 -12.51
CA PHE A 42 -7.66 13.88 -12.40
C PHE A 42 -7.57 14.65 -11.08
N LYS A 43 -8.60 15.44 -10.75
CA LYS A 43 -8.64 16.21 -9.50
C LYS A 43 -8.56 15.33 -8.27
N MET A 44 -9.17 14.14 -8.29
CA MET A 44 -9.11 13.21 -7.17
C MET A 44 -7.71 12.58 -7.05
N LEU A 45 -7.15 12.08 -8.14
CA LEU A 45 -5.83 11.44 -8.16
C LEU A 45 -4.67 12.41 -7.85
N ASP A 46 -4.84 13.70 -8.16
CA ASP A 46 -3.87 14.76 -7.86
C ASP A 46 -3.88 15.21 -6.37
N THR A 47 -4.64 14.53 -5.50
CA THR A 47 -4.64 14.81 -4.05
C THR A 47 -3.50 14.09 -3.32
N THR A 48 -3.13 14.64 -2.15
CA THR A 48 -2.11 14.06 -1.27
C THR A 48 -2.71 13.06 -0.29
N VAL A 49 -2.06 11.90 -0.14
CA VAL A 49 -2.39 10.92 0.91
C VAL A 49 -1.50 11.21 2.13
N PRO A 50 -2.07 11.71 3.25
CA PRO A 50 -1.29 12.08 4.42
C PRO A 50 -0.84 10.84 5.22
N GLY A 51 0.21 11.02 6.02
CA GLY A 51 0.58 10.07 7.08
C GLY A 51 1.32 8.81 6.61
N CYS A 52 1.67 8.72 5.33
CA CYS A 52 2.43 7.61 4.77
C CYS A 52 3.91 7.95 4.63
N SER A 53 4.79 7.04 5.05
CA SER A 53 6.22 7.14 4.80
C SER A 53 6.54 6.83 3.33
N TYR A 54 7.54 7.53 2.77
CA TYR A 54 8.07 7.20 1.45
C TYR A 54 8.64 5.77 1.37
N VAL A 55 9.02 5.20 2.52
CA VAL A 55 9.54 3.83 2.63
C VAL A 55 8.54 2.80 2.11
N LEU A 56 7.22 3.02 2.30
CA LEU A 56 6.19 2.13 1.76
C LEU A 56 6.20 2.11 0.21
N LEU A 57 6.46 3.26 -0.40
CA LEU A 57 6.52 3.39 -1.86
C LEU A 57 7.82 2.81 -2.44
N ASP A 58 8.94 2.93 -1.72
CA ASP A 58 10.24 2.38 -2.09
C ASP A 58 10.29 0.85 -2.00
N ARG A 59 9.41 0.26 -1.18
CA ARG A 59 9.33 -1.19 -0.92
C ARG A 59 8.15 -1.88 -1.60
N LEU A 60 7.55 -1.25 -2.60
CA LEU A 60 6.56 -1.94 -3.42
C LEU A 60 7.22 -3.12 -4.14
N PRO A 61 6.56 -4.30 -4.17
CA PRO A 61 7.07 -5.45 -4.91
C PRO A 61 7.01 -5.18 -6.42
N GLY A 62 7.95 -5.75 -7.16
CA GLY A 62 7.80 -5.89 -8.60
C GLY A 62 6.60 -6.77 -8.98
N PRO A 63 6.09 -6.67 -10.22
CA PRO A 63 4.93 -7.45 -10.68
C PRO A 63 5.17 -8.97 -10.62
N GLU A 64 6.41 -9.42 -10.85
CA GLU A 64 6.81 -10.83 -10.80
C GLU A 64 7.56 -11.21 -9.52
N GLU A 65 7.79 -10.23 -8.63
CA GLU A 65 8.60 -10.41 -7.42
C GLU A 65 7.72 -10.67 -6.20
N GLY A 66 8.25 -11.48 -5.28
CA GLY A 66 7.67 -11.67 -3.96
C GLY A 66 7.94 -10.47 -3.06
N PHE A 67 7.35 -10.49 -1.87
CA PHE A 67 7.67 -9.52 -0.83
C PHE A 67 8.96 -9.91 -0.12
N ASP A 68 9.90 -8.98 -0.04
CA ASP A 68 11.08 -9.13 0.79
C ASP A 68 10.73 -9.17 2.28
N THR A 69 11.72 -9.50 3.11
CA THR A 69 11.64 -9.37 4.57
C THR A 69 12.34 -8.10 5.01
N LEU A 70 11.64 -7.27 5.77
CA LEU A 70 12.12 -5.98 6.27
C LEU A 70 12.62 -6.08 7.72
N ASP A 71 13.52 -5.17 8.08
CA ASP A 71 13.95 -4.96 9.46
C ASP A 71 12.98 -4.03 10.22
N ASP A 72 13.24 -3.84 11.51
CA ASP A 72 12.41 -3.05 12.41
C ASP A 72 12.33 -1.58 12.00
N GLU A 73 13.44 -0.98 11.58
CA GLU A 73 13.47 0.43 11.13
C GLU A 73 12.51 0.66 9.95
N HIS A 74 12.55 -0.20 8.93
CA HIS A 74 11.63 -0.06 7.80
C HIS A 74 10.17 -0.33 8.19
N LEU A 75 9.93 -1.31 9.06
CA LEU A 75 8.58 -1.65 9.52
C LEU A 75 7.97 -0.53 10.36
N ASP A 76 8.74 0.16 11.21
CA ASP A 76 8.27 1.30 11.99
C ASP A 76 7.80 2.46 11.10
N HIS A 77 8.42 2.62 9.93
CA HIS A 77 8.01 3.60 8.93
C HIS A 77 6.78 3.17 8.11
N ILE A 78 6.63 1.88 7.82
CA ILE A 78 5.54 1.36 6.98
C ILE A 78 4.26 1.13 7.78
N CYS A 79 4.38 0.54 8.97
CA CYS A 79 3.26 0.03 9.76
C CYS A 79 2.60 1.09 10.64
N VAL A 80 2.27 2.22 10.01
CA VAL A 80 1.53 3.34 10.61
C VAL A 80 0.04 3.19 10.29
N PRO A 81 -0.83 2.89 11.28
CA PRO A 81 -2.26 2.66 11.01
C PRO A 81 -2.96 3.83 10.30
N ALA A 82 -2.59 5.07 10.64
CA ALA A 82 -3.12 6.27 9.99
C ALA A 82 -2.83 6.31 8.48
N CYS A 83 -1.67 5.78 8.02
CA CYS A 83 -1.38 5.65 6.59
C CYS A 83 -2.34 4.67 5.92
N ARG A 84 -2.54 3.49 6.53
CA ARG A 84 -3.45 2.46 5.99
C ARG A 84 -4.86 3.01 5.81
N ASP A 85 -5.37 3.70 6.82
CA ASP A 85 -6.71 4.30 6.77
C ASP A 85 -6.81 5.40 5.71
N ALA A 86 -5.76 6.22 5.57
CA ALA A 86 -5.69 7.24 4.54
C ALA A 86 -5.68 6.64 3.13
N LEU A 87 -4.93 5.56 2.91
CA LEU A 87 -4.88 4.82 1.64
C LEU A 87 -6.25 4.18 1.31
N ALA A 88 -6.91 3.54 2.27
CA ALA A 88 -8.22 2.94 2.06
C ALA A 88 -9.26 4.00 1.68
N ASN A 89 -9.27 5.13 2.37
CA ASN A 89 -10.13 6.26 2.05
C ASN A 89 -9.83 6.87 0.66
N PHE A 90 -8.54 6.99 0.30
CA PHE A 90 -8.13 7.46 -1.02
C PHE A 90 -8.63 6.51 -2.11
N ARG A 91 -8.47 5.19 -1.94
CA ARG A 91 -8.95 4.17 -2.88
C ARG A 91 -10.44 4.31 -3.14
N THR A 92 -11.27 4.37 -2.09
CA THR A 92 -12.72 4.52 -2.24
C THR A 92 -13.10 5.80 -2.98
N LYS A 93 -12.42 6.91 -2.70
CA LYS A 93 -12.67 8.19 -3.40
C LYS A 93 -12.22 8.16 -4.85
N ALA A 94 -11.08 7.53 -5.14
CA ALA A 94 -10.57 7.36 -6.49
C ALA A 94 -11.53 6.51 -7.33
N GLU A 95 -12.00 5.38 -6.79
CA GLU A 95 -13.00 4.52 -7.45
C GLU A 95 -14.30 5.28 -7.76
N ALA A 96 -14.79 6.07 -6.82
CA ALA A 96 -15.99 6.87 -7.02
C ALA A 96 -15.81 8.00 -8.05
N ALA A 97 -14.63 8.63 -8.11
CA ALA A 97 -14.35 9.76 -9.00
C ALA A 97 -13.95 9.32 -10.42
N CYS A 98 -13.27 8.18 -10.55
CA CYS A 98 -12.74 7.65 -11.81
C CYS A 98 -13.67 6.59 -12.40
N ASN A 99 -14.90 6.98 -12.69
CA ASN A 99 -15.99 6.06 -13.04
C ASN A 99 -16.43 6.15 -14.52
N THR A 100 -15.65 6.85 -15.36
CA THR A 100 -15.97 7.00 -16.78
C THR A 100 -15.22 5.98 -17.64
N THR A 101 -15.72 5.70 -18.83
CA THR A 101 -15.02 4.86 -19.82
C THR A 101 -13.66 5.45 -20.23
N LYS A 102 -13.53 6.77 -20.17
CA LYS A 102 -12.29 7.51 -20.40
C LYS A 102 -11.25 7.16 -19.33
N ASP A 103 -11.63 7.25 -18.06
CA ASP A 103 -10.74 6.94 -16.93
C ASP A 103 -10.30 5.47 -16.93
N ALA A 104 -11.22 4.56 -17.28
CA ALA A 104 -10.99 3.12 -17.30
C ALA A 104 -9.90 2.69 -18.30
N VAL A 105 -9.59 3.49 -19.33
CA VAL A 105 -8.59 3.15 -20.35
C VAL A 105 -7.38 4.09 -20.34
N ALA A 106 -7.28 4.96 -19.33
CA ALA A 106 -6.23 5.98 -19.26
C ALA A 106 -4.88 5.42 -18.82
N PHE A 107 -4.86 4.36 -18.01
CA PHE A 107 -3.62 3.76 -17.48
C PHE A 107 -3.24 2.55 -18.33
N LYS A 108 -2.32 2.74 -19.28
CA LYS A 108 -1.88 1.70 -20.21
C LYS A 108 -0.38 1.48 -20.16
N TYR A 109 0.04 0.23 -20.03
CA TYR A 109 1.44 -0.16 -20.15
C TYR A 109 1.54 -1.54 -20.81
N ASN A 110 2.37 -1.68 -21.85
CA ASN A 110 2.56 -2.93 -22.60
C ASN A 110 1.23 -3.62 -23.04
N ASN A 111 0.27 -2.84 -23.56
CA ASN A 111 -1.08 -3.28 -23.94
C ASN A 111 -1.94 -3.84 -22.80
N VAL A 112 -1.55 -3.60 -21.55
CA VAL A 112 -2.37 -3.89 -20.38
C VAL A 112 -2.98 -2.60 -19.88
N ILE A 113 -4.30 -2.63 -19.66
CA ILE A 113 -5.04 -1.55 -19.02
C ILE A 113 -5.09 -1.81 -17.53
N PHE A 114 -4.68 -0.82 -16.74
CA PHE A 114 -4.72 -0.84 -15.29
C PHE A 114 -5.88 0.02 -14.80
N PRO A 115 -6.45 -0.30 -13.64
CA PRO A 115 -7.47 0.55 -13.03
C PRO A 115 -6.82 1.85 -12.52
N PRO A 116 -7.62 2.93 -12.40
CA PRO A 116 -7.19 4.13 -11.69
C PRO A 116 -6.75 3.88 -10.24
N THR A 117 -7.23 2.79 -9.61
CA THR A 117 -6.88 2.41 -8.23
C THR A 117 -5.59 1.58 -8.12
N TYR A 118 -4.96 1.18 -9.22
CA TYR A 118 -3.88 0.17 -9.22
C TYR A 118 -2.76 0.51 -8.23
N GLN A 119 -2.33 1.76 -8.25
CA GLN A 119 -1.22 2.22 -7.41
C GLN A 119 -1.56 2.18 -5.92
N VAL A 120 -2.77 2.58 -5.53
CA VAL A 120 -3.20 2.53 -4.13
C VAL A 120 -3.50 1.10 -3.69
N ASP A 121 -3.98 0.23 -4.59
CA ASP A 121 -4.17 -1.19 -4.34
C ASP A 121 -2.83 -1.89 -4.01
N LEU A 122 -1.77 -1.57 -4.77
CA LEU A 122 -0.42 -2.09 -4.49
C LEU A 122 0.12 -1.64 -3.14
N LEU A 123 -0.13 -0.39 -2.74
CA LEU A 123 0.33 0.15 -1.47
C LEU A 123 -0.43 -0.44 -0.28
N LEU A 124 -1.75 -0.61 -0.41
CA LEU A 124 -2.59 -1.29 0.59
C LEU A 124 -2.14 -2.74 0.77
N LEU A 125 -1.95 -3.46 -0.33
CA LEU A 125 -1.41 -4.81 -0.29
C LEU A 125 -0.04 -4.84 0.41
N SER A 126 0.85 -3.92 0.06
CA SER A 126 2.20 -3.90 0.64
C SER A 126 2.17 -3.62 2.14
N TYR A 127 1.33 -2.68 2.58
CA TYR A 127 1.07 -2.48 3.99
C TYR A 127 0.57 -3.77 4.65
N ASP A 128 -0.48 -4.40 4.08
CA ASP A 128 -1.12 -5.56 4.70
C ASP A 128 -0.19 -6.78 4.77
N VAL A 129 0.77 -6.92 3.85
CA VAL A 129 1.78 -7.98 3.87
C VAL A 129 2.93 -7.68 4.84
N TYR A 130 3.53 -6.49 4.78
CA TYR A 130 4.67 -6.13 5.65
C TYR A 130 4.25 -6.00 7.12
N CYS A 131 3.04 -5.53 7.37
CA CYS A 131 2.53 -5.31 8.72
C CYS A 131 1.76 -6.51 9.27
N TYR A 132 1.76 -7.64 8.55
CA TYR A 132 1.20 -8.88 9.06
C TYR A 132 1.99 -9.35 10.29
N LYS A 133 1.25 -9.68 11.34
CA LYS A 133 1.80 -10.16 12.61
C LYS A 133 1.35 -11.59 12.82
N ASP A 134 2.28 -12.38 13.34
CA ASP A 134 2.02 -13.75 13.75
C ASP A 134 0.83 -13.77 14.71
N ARG A 135 -0.19 -14.56 14.39
CA ARG A 135 -1.46 -14.55 15.13
C ARG A 135 -1.31 -14.99 16.58
N ASP A 136 -0.38 -15.90 16.86
CA ASP A 136 -0.24 -16.51 18.18
C ASP A 136 0.62 -15.64 19.10
N THR A 137 1.68 -15.04 18.57
CA THR A 137 2.65 -14.26 19.35
C THR A 137 2.48 -12.75 19.23
N GLY A 138 1.76 -12.26 18.21
CA GLY A 138 1.59 -10.84 17.90
C GLY A 138 2.87 -10.16 17.38
N LYS A 139 3.89 -10.93 17.03
CA LYS A 139 5.18 -10.40 16.55
C LYS A 139 5.16 -10.12 15.06
N SER A 140 6.01 -9.20 14.60
CA SER A 140 6.19 -8.94 13.17
C SER A 140 6.69 -10.20 12.46
N CYS A 141 6.00 -10.56 11.37
CA CYS A 141 6.36 -11.72 10.59
C CYS A 141 7.67 -11.56 9.82
N ASP A 142 7.98 -10.36 9.36
CA ASP A 142 9.25 -10.11 8.68
C ASP A 142 10.46 -10.30 9.63
N LEU A 143 10.29 -9.92 10.90
CA LEU A 143 11.32 -10.13 11.92
C LEU A 143 11.47 -11.60 12.31
N GLU A 144 10.36 -12.33 12.48
CA GLU A 144 10.40 -13.76 12.77
C GLU A 144 10.97 -14.55 11.58
N LEU A 145 10.55 -14.27 10.34
CA LEU A 145 11.11 -14.89 9.13
C LEU A 145 12.62 -14.62 9.00
N THR A 146 13.06 -13.40 9.29
CA THR A 146 14.50 -13.05 9.30
C THR A 146 15.26 -13.83 10.37
N LYS A 147 14.69 -13.95 11.58
CA LYS A 147 15.26 -14.74 12.68
C LYS A 147 15.37 -16.22 12.28
N TRP A 148 14.30 -16.77 11.73
CA TRP A 148 14.18 -18.18 11.36
C TRP A 148 15.15 -18.60 10.25
N ARG A 149 15.50 -17.70 9.33
CA ARG A 149 16.57 -17.92 8.35
C ARG A 149 17.94 -18.18 9.00
N ARG A 150 18.18 -17.64 10.21
CA ARG A 150 19.44 -17.83 10.94
C ARG A 150 19.39 -19.04 11.87
N ARG A 151 18.32 -19.14 12.66
CA ARG A 151 18.10 -20.24 13.61
C ARG A 151 16.62 -20.37 13.92
N ARG A 152 16.15 -21.62 13.96
CA ARG A 152 14.81 -21.96 14.46
C ARG A 152 14.92 -22.84 15.69
N ASP A 153 13.98 -22.62 16.60
CA ASP A 153 13.81 -23.40 17.83
C ASP A 153 12.56 -24.31 17.73
N THR A 154 11.98 -24.45 16.54
CA THR A 154 10.76 -25.22 16.22
C THR A 154 11.02 -26.16 15.04
N ASP A 155 10.36 -27.32 15.05
CA ASP A 155 10.39 -28.32 13.98
C ASP A 155 9.30 -28.10 12.91
N VAL A 156 8.44 -27.09 13.10
CA VAL A 156 7.41 -26.73 12.12
C VAL A 156 8.08 -26.28 10.81
N PRO A 157 7.68 -26.80 9.63
CA PRO A 157 8.20 -26.32 8.35
C PRO A 157 7.91 -24.83 8.16
N MET A 158 8.87 -24.07 7.60
CA MET A 158 8.77 -22.60 7.52
C MET A 158 7.54 -22.17 6.70
N GLU A 159 7.23 -22.91 5.65
CA GLU A 159 6.06 -22.75 4.80
C GLU A 159 4.73 -23.00 5.52
N CYS A 160 4.76 -23.69 6.67
CA CYS A 160 3.60 -23.98 7.51
C CYS A 160 3.42 -22.99 8.67
N GLU A 161 4.38 -22.09 8.89
CA GLU A 161 4.25 -21.05 9.90
C GLU A 161 3.17 -20.03 9.50
N ASP A 162 2.45 -19.47 10.48
CA ASP A 162 1.41 -18.45 10.23
C ASP A 162 1.99 -17.25 9.49
N CYS A 163 3.24 -16.88 9.74
CA CYS A 163 3.90 -15.80 9.02
C CYS A 163 4.09 -16.04 7.53
N SER A 164 4.25 -17.30 7.10
CA SER A 164 4.34 -17.64 5.68
C SER A 164 2.95 -17.70 5.06
N LEU A 165 2.02 -18.45 5.69
CA LEU A 165 0.67 -18.65 5.17
C LEU A 165 -0.18 -17.37 5.22
N GLY A 166 -0.06 -16.59 6.29
CA GLY A 166 -0.77 -15.33 6.48
C GLY A 166 -0.38 -14.26 5.47
N ARG A 167 0.93 -14.09 5.21
CA ARG A 167 1.42 -13.18 4.17
C ARG A 167 0.98 -13.62 2.76
N TRP A 168 0.98 -14.93 2.48
CA TRP A 168 0.46 -15.44 1.21
C TRP A 168 -1.05 -15.19 1.07
N ARG A 169 -1.82 -15.44 2.15
CA ARG A 169 -3.26 -15.12 2.19
C ARG A 169 -3.52 -13.65 1.88
N LYS A 170 -2.75 -12.72 2.45
CA LYS A 170 -2.86 -11.28 2.16
C LYS A 170 -2.64 -10.93 0.69
N GLN A 171 -1.73 -11.64 0.02
CA GLN A 171 -1.56 -11.48 -1.42
C GLN A 171 -2.80 -11.98 -2.18
N LEU A 172 -3.34 -13.15 -1.83
CA LEU A 172 -4.50 -13.72 -2.50
C LEU A 172 -5.81 -12.97 -2.24
N GLU A 173 -5.93 -12.32 -1.08
CA GLU A 173 -7.03 -11.40 -0.76
C GLU A 173 -7.01 -10.14 -1.64
N ALA A 174 -5.84 -9.75 -2.19
CA ALA A 174 -5.73 -8.61 -3.07
C ALA A 174 -5.97 -9.02 -4.53
N PRO A 175 -6.99 -8.47 -5.21
CA PRO A 175 -7.33 -8.88 -6.59
C PRO A 175 -6.13 -8.80 -7.55
N ILE A 176 -5.29 -7.77 -7.38
CA ILE A 176 -4.08 -7.53 -8.19
C ILE A 176 -3.01 -8.64 -8.13
N ARG A 177 -3.09 -9.56 -7.16
CA ARG A 177 -2.15 -10.70 -7.00
C ARG A 177 -2.86 -12.04 -7.02
N TYR A 178 -4.18 -12.06 -7.16
CA TYR A 178 -4.93 -13.30 -7.24
C TYR A 178 -4.65 -14.01 -8.58
N SER A 179 -4.44 -15.32 -8.51
CA SER A 179 -4.56 -16.22 -9.65
C SER A 179 -5.11 -17.57 -9.17
N ASP A 180 -5.86 -18.26 -10.04
CA ASP A 180 -6.40 -19.59 -9.70
C ASP A 180 -5.29 -20.59 -9.39
N GLU A 181 -4.13 -20.44 -10.03
CA GLU A 181 -2.94 -21.26 -9.76
C GLU A 181 -2.42 -21.04 -8.33
N GLU A 182 -2.20 -19.78 -7.93
CA GLU A 182 -1.69 -19.47 -6.60
C GLU A 182 -2.71 -19.79 -5.50
N ALA A 183 -4.01 -19.58 -5.75
CA ALA A 183 -5.07 -19.98 -4.82
C ALA A 183 -5.13 -21.50 -4.63
N SER A 184 -4.99 -22.28 -5.71
CA SER A 184 -4.92 -23.75 -5.65
C SER A 184 -3.68 -24.22 -4.89
N ARG A 185 -2.52 -23.62 -5.15
CA ARG A 185 -1.28 -23.91 -4.42
C ARG A 185 -1.41 -23.59 -2.94
N PHE A 186 -2.00 -22.45 -2.59
CA PHE A 186 -2.23 -22.05 -1.20
C PHE A 186 -3.14 -23.04 -0.47
N SER A 187 -4.26 -23.44 -1.09
CA SER A 187 -5.19 -24.44 -0.55
C SER A 187 -4.52 -25.79 -0.28
N LYS A 188 -3.66 -26.24 -1.20
CA LYS A 188 -2.86 -27.46 -0.98
C LYS A 188 -1.89 -27.29 0.18
N SER A 189 -1.20 -26.16 0.28
CA SER A 189 -0.25 -25.88 1.36
C SER A 189 -0.93 -25.83 2.73
N THR A 190 -2.05 -25.12 2.86
CA THR A 190 -2.79 -25.04 4.13
C THR A 190 -3.29 -26.41 4.59
N SER A 191 -3.73 -27.25 3.65
CA SER A 191 -4.12 -28.64 3.90
C SER A 191 -2.95 -29.50 4.41
N VAL A 192 -1.79 -29.46 3.74
CA VAL A 192 -0.57 -30.19 4.15
C VAL A 192 -0.08 -29.74 5.52
N CYS A 193 -0.17 -28.45 5.81
CA CYS A 193 0.24 -27.86 7.08
C CYS A 193 -0.80 -28.04 8.21
N ALA A 194 -1.97 -28.61 7.93
CA ALA A 194 -3.11 -28.65 8.85
C ALA A 194 -3.42 -27.27 9.48
N ALA A 195 -3.24 -26.20 8.70
CA ALA A 195 -3.32 -24.83 9.19
C ALA A 195 -4.79 -24.42 9.38
N THR A 196 -5.11 -23.87 10.55
CA THR A 196 -6.46 -23.40 10.89
C THR A 196 -6.56 -21.88 10.83
N GLY A 197 -7.74 -21.36 10.49
CA GLY A 197 -7.97 -19.91 10.36
C GLY A 197 -7.51 -19.31 9.02
N HIS A 198 -7.12 -20.15 8.06
CA HIS A 198 -6.90 -19.79 6.65
C HIS A 198 -7.97 -20.36 5.72
N GLU A 199 -9.00 -20.99 6.29
CA GLU A 199 -9.99 -21.84 5.60
C GLU A 199 -11.02 -21.05 4.78
N ASN A 200 -11.25 -19.78 5.10
CA ASN A 200 -12.37 -18.99 4.56
C ASN A 200 -12.00 -17.98 3.47
N LEU A 201 -10.77 -18.00 2.94
CA LEU A 201 -10.27 -16.86 2.19
C LEU A 201 -9.42 -17.31 1.02
N VAL A 202 -10.09 -17.65 -0.08
CA VAL A 202 -9.95 -16.94 -1.36
C VAL A 202 -11.21 -17.18 -2.20
N GLU A 203 -12.29 -16.42 -1.95
CA GLU A 203 -13.31 -16.33 -3.01
C GLU A 203 -12.67 -15.58 -4.17
N LYS A 204 -12.87 -16.07 -5.40
CA LYS A 204 -12.37 -15.39 -6.60
C LYS A 204 -12.83 -13.93 -6.52
N PRO A 205 -11.93 -12.95 -6.53
CA PRO A 205 -12.35 -11.55 -6.48
C PRO A 205 -13.25 -11.24 -7.67
N ASP A 206 -14.35 -10.51 -7.45
CA ASP A 206 -15.32 -10.15 -8.50
C ASP A 206 -14.68 -9.35 -9.66
N HIS A 207 -13.52 -8.74 -9.42
CA HIS A 207 -12.73 -8.04 -10.41
C HIS A 207 -11.58 -8.90 -10.94
N ASP A 208 -11.77 -9.46 -12.13
CA ASP A 208 -10.73 -10.12 -12.91
C ASP A 208 -9.85 -9.05 -13.59
N TRP A 209 -8.56 -9.00 -13.25
CA TRP A 209 -7.59 -8.12 -13.94
C TRP A 209 -7.15 -8.68 -15.30
N THR A 210 -7.73 -9.79 -15.75
CA THR A 210 -7.42 -10.37 -17.05
C THR A 210 -8.05 -9.57 -18.20
N TYR A 211 -7.19 -8.96 -18.99
CA TYR A 211 -7.42 -8.55 -20.39
C TYR A 211 -8.62 -7.61 -20.64
N ALA A 212 -8.31 -6.32 -20.78
CA ALA A 212 -8.99 -5.44 -21.74
C ALA A 212 -8.00 -5.07 -22.85
#